data_AF-A0A4Q9HGU3-F1
#
_entry.id   AF-A0A4Q9HGU3-F1
#
_cell.length_a   1.000
_cell.length_b   1.000
_cell.length_c   1.000
_cell.angle_alpha   90.00
_cell.angle_beta   90.00
_cell.angle_gamma   90.00
#
_symmetry.space_group_name_H-M   'P 1'
#
loop_
_entity.id
_entity.type
_entity.pdbx_description
1 polymer ?
#
loop_
_entity_poly.entity_id
_entity_poly.type
_entity_poly.pdbx_seq_one_letter_code
_entity_poly.pdbx_strand_id
1 'polypeptide(L)'
;MTFDQDSQWRFNIADNLLNNASDMIHHVAEHLSYGRKPRYYDIHQLKMNLSSIQNALECLLKFRLAWYDWRLVVSDPVKIDNAAIKSGDFKTITFDDSRKLLKKAPFSIDLSQLKAKPLYELRNNRHKHTHYHLELDEQKCLELIAFGIDFCLEFYADQVYKQFYEEFDRFKKIDLMLRDIDCYTAIRIKTAKKKQPYFQAPLTSYFDCCPNCEQSAPVINSPDTVMCLYCKSEDQIYYVAENVGSGLNESADQTQQCPECLYQSMGVINLEHTPESWQCVMCGYYTNVPQNFNYILGGLQKRNISKPERRKKIRWPYCTELVNPQTG
;
A
#
# COMPACT_ATOMS: atom_id res chain seq x y z
N MET A 1 14.32 -39.02 -6.08
CA MET A 1 15.52 -38.20 -5.88
C MET A 1 15.61 -37.90 -4.40
N THR A 2 16.62 -38.42 -3.70
CA THR A 2 16.89 -38.02 -2.31
C THR A 2 17.50 -36.63 -2.35
N PHE A 3 16.82 -35.62 -1.81
CA PHE A 3 17.45 -34.32 -1.58
C PHE A 3 18.66 -34.52 -0.68
N ASP A 4 19.77 -33.88 -1.01
CA ASP A 4 20.89 -33.78 -0.08
C ASP A 4 20.39 -33.12 1.22
N GLN A 5 20.89 -33.59 2.35
CA GLN A 5 20.46 -33.15 3.68
C GLN A 5 20.60 -31.62 3.83
N ASP A 6 21.62 -31.02 3.21
CA ASP A 6 21.84 -29.57 3.20
C ASP A 6 20.73 -28.80 2.47
N SER A 7 20.22 -29.37 1.36
CA SER A 7 19.10 -28.80 0.61
C SER A 7 17.80 -28.87 1.41
N GLN A 8 17.59 -29.97 2.15
CA GLN A 8 16.44 -30.10 3.04
C GLN A 8 16.47 -29.08 4.17
N TRP A 9 17.65 -28.87 4.78
CA TRP A 9 17.81 -27.86 5.83
C TRP A 9 17.57 -26.45 5.33
N ARG A 10 18.14 -26.12 4.17
CA ARG A 10 17.89 -24.84 3.49
C ARG A 10 16.40 -24.57 3.33
N PHE A 11 15.65 -25.53 2.78
CA PHE A 11 14.22 -25.38 2.57
C PHE A 11 13.47 -25.23 3.90
N ASN A 12 13.68 -26.14 4.85
CA ASN A 12 12.95 -26.15 6.12
C ASN A 12 13.19 -24.88 6.95
N ILE A 13 14.44 -24.42 7.06
CA ILE A 13 14.78 -23.22 7.82
C ILE A 13 14.19 -21.98 7.16
N ALA A 14 14.34 -21.86 5.83
CA ALA A 14 13.78 -20.74 5.10
C ALA A 14 12.25 -20.73 5.21
N ASP A 15 11.57 -21.82 4.88
CA ASP A 15 10.11 -21.89 4.92
C ASP A 15 9.56 -21.55 6.32
N ASN A 16 10.16 -22.08 7.39
CA ASN A 16 9.77 -21.73 8.76
C ASN A 16 9.94 -20.24 9.07
N LEU A 17 11.02 -19.60 8.61
CA LEU A 17 11.21 -18.15 8.78
C LEU A 17 10.12 -17.35 8.03
N LEU A 18 9.75 -17.79 6.83
CA LEU A 18 8.70 -17.15 6.05
C LEU A 18 7.31 -17.35 6.66
N ASN A 19 7.00 -18.55 7.14
CA ASN A 19 5.76 -18.86 7.85
C ASN A 19 5.64 -18.02 9.12
N ASN A 20 6.67 -17.98 9.97
CA ASN A 20 6.69 -17.14 11.17
C ASN A 20 6.47 -15.66 10.85
N ALA A 21 7.14 -15.13 9.81
CA ALA A 21 6.92 -13.75 9.38
C ALA A 21 5.47 -13.51 8.94
N SER A 22 4.92 -14.43 8.15
CA SER A 22 3.54 -14.38 7.68
C SER A 22 2.55 -14.36 8.83
N ASP A 23 2.68 -15.30 9.77
CA ASP A 23 1.76 -15.44 10.91
C ASP A 23 1.76 -14.18 11.78
N MET A 24 2.94 -13.61 12.05
CA MET A 24 3.06 -12.37 12.82
C MET A 24 2.41 -11.17 12.11
N ILE A 25 2.57 -11.05 10.79
CA ILE A 25 1.96 -9.95 10.02
C ILE A 25 0.44 -10.12 9.95
N HIS A 26 -0.05 -11.34 9.71
CA HIS A 26 -1.49 -11.62 9.70
C HIS A 26 -2.11 -11.35 11.06
N HIS A 27 -1.50 -11.80 12.15
CA HIS A 27 -1.97 -11.54 13.50
C HIS A 27 -2.11 -10.05 13.79
N VAL A 28 -1.09 -9.26 13.43
CA VAL A 28 -1.14 -7.80 13.60
C VAL A 28 -2.22 -7.18 12.72
N ALA A 29 -2.35 -7.62 11.46
CA ALA A 29 -3.36 -7.08 10.56
C ALA A 29 -4.79 -7.40 11.04
N GLU A 30 -5.03 -8.63 11.52
CA GLU A 30 -6.28 -9.04 12.14
C GLU A 30 -6.59 -8.15 13.35
N HIS A 31 -5.63 -8.02 14.27
CA HIS A 31 -5.79 -7.21 15.46
C HIS A 31 -6.13 -5.74 15.14
N LEU A 32 -5.43 -5.13 14.19
CA LEU A 32 -5.74 -3.76 13.76
C LEU A 32 -7.12 -3.66 13.10
N SER A 33 -7.50 -4.67 12.31
CA SER A 33 -8.79 -4.72 11.61
C SER A 33 -9.98 -4.95 12.54
N TYR A 34 -9.81 -5.60 13.70
CA TYR A 34 -10.89 -5.75 14.69
C TYR A 34 -11.15 -4.46 15.49
N GLY A 35 -10.15 -3.57 15.61
CA GLY A 35 -10.26 -2.28 16.28
C GLY A 35 -11.20 -1.25 15.63
N ARG A 36 -12.01 -1.64 14.64
CA ARG A 36 -12.90 -0.79 13.82
C ARG A 36 -14.10 -0.18 14.55
N LYS A 37 -14.34 -0.49 15.83
CA LYS A 37 -15.45 0.07 16.63
C LYS A 37 -14.92 0.93 17.77
N PRO A 38 -15.59 2.05 18.10
CA PRO A 38 -14.95 3.23 18.71
C PRO A 38 -14.48 2.93 20.14
N ARG A 39 -13.34 3.39 20.63
CA ARG A 39 -12.22 4.23 20.16
C ARG A 39 -11.05 3.81 21.06
N TYR A 40 -9.82 4.01 20.60
CA TYR A 40 -8.56 3.70 21.29
C TYR A 40 -8.09 2.26 21.13
N TYR A 41 -6.95 2.12 20.46
CA TYR A 41 -6.13 0.92 20.60
C TYR A 41 -5.47 0.95 21.97
N ASP A 42 -5.54 -0.17 22.69
CA ASP A 42 -4.73 -0.32 23.90
C ASP A 42 -3.25 -0.20 23.52
N ILE A 43 -2.56 0.79 24.09
CA ILE A 43 -1.15 1.04 23.84
C ILE A 43 -0.29 -0.18 24.16
N HIS A 44 -0.69 -1.03 25.11
CA HIS A 44 0.01 -2.27 25.41
C HIS A 44 -0.12 -3.28 24.25
N GLN A 45 -1.30 -3.40 23.65
CA GLN A 45 -1.50 -4.24 22.47
C GLN A 45 -0.73 -3.70 21.27
N LEU A 46 -0.73 -2.37 21.04
CA LEU A 46 0.08 -1.78 19.97
C LEU A 46 1.57 -2.03 20.18
N LYS A 47 2.06 -1.96 21.42
CA LYS A 47 3.45 -2.28 21.76
C LYS A 47 3.79 -3.74 21.45
N MET A 48 2.88 -4.68 21.73
CA MET A 48 3.03 -6.09 21.32
C MET A 48 3.04 -6.24 19.79
N ASN A 49 2.11 -5.58 19.09
CA ASN A 49 2.04 -5.60 17.63
C ASN A 49 3.31 -5.03 17.00
N LEU A 50 3.86 -3.95 17.55
CA LEU A 50 5.14 -3.37 17.12
C LEU A 50 6.28 -4.39 17.25
N SER A 51 6.33 -5.13 18.37
CA SER A 51 7.30 -6.21 18.58
C SER A 51 7.14 -7.35 17.57
N SER A 52 5.89 -7.76 17.29
CA SER A 52 5.59 -8.78 16.27
C SER A 52 6.04 -8.35 14.88
N ILE A 53 5.80 -7.10 14.49
CA ILE A 53 6.27 -6.56 13.20
C ILE A 53 7.80 -6.50 13.12
N GLN A 54 8.49 -6.11 14.20
CA GLN A 54 9.95 -6.14 14.23
C GLN A 54 10.51 -7.56 14.04
N ASN A 55 9.89 -8.56 14.69
CA ASN A 55 10.27 -9.95 14.55
C ASN A 55 9.97 -10.48 13.14
N ALA A 56 8.80 -10.16 12.59
CA ALA A 56 8.42 -10.54 11.23
C ALA A 56 9.41 -10.00 10.19
N LEU A 57 9.80 -8.74 10.34
CA LEU A 57 10.76 -8.08 9.47
C LEU A 57 12.13 -8.78 9.55
N GLU A 58 12.61 -9.10 10.76
CA GLU A 58 13.84 -9.86 10.94
C GLU A 58 13.75 -11.27 10.31
N CYS A 59 12.63 -11.96 10.48
CA CYS A 59 12.35 -13.25 9.85
C CYS A 59 12.39 -13.17 8.32
N LEU A 60 11.81 -12.14 7.69
CA LEU A 60 11.87 -11.96 6.23
C LEU A 60 13.31 -11.70 5.73
N LEU A 61 14.09 -10.89 6.45
CA LEU A 61 15.48 -10.67 6.07
C LEU A 61 16.30 -11.95 6.17
N LYS A 62 16.12 -12.70 7.26
CA LYS A 62 16.76 -14.00 7.48
C LYS A 62 16.30 -15.03 6.46
N PHE A 63 15.02 -15.06 6.12
CA PHE A 63 14.49 -15.91 5.06
C PHE A 63 15.29 -15.72 3.77
N ARG A 64 15.50 -14.46 3.35
CA ARG A 64 16.20 -14.18 2.09
C ARG A 64 17.64 -14.70 2.11
N LEU A 65 18.30 -14.66 3.26
CA LEU A 65 19.65 -15.21 3.46
C LEU A 65 19.63 -16.73 3.50
N ALA A 66 18.76 -17.32 4.32
CA ALA A 66 18.63 -18.77 4.47
C ALA A 66 18.22 -19.46 3.18
N TRP A 67 17.38 -18.80 2.38
CA TRP A 67 17.01 -19.26 1.06
C TRP A 67 18.21 -19.32 0.11
N TYR A 68 19.30 -18.59 0.35
CA TYR A 68 20.53 -18.75 -0.42
C TYR A 68 21.44 -19.81 0.21
N ASP A 69 21.76 -19.64 1.49
CA ASP A 69 22.49 -20.59 2.32
C ASP A 69 22.05 -20.40 3.78
N TRP A 70 21.50 -21.46 4.39
CA TRP A 70 20.99 -21.43 5.76
C TRP A 70 22.07 -21.10 6.79
N ARG A 71 23.34 -21.37 6.51
CA ARG A 71 24.45 -21.03 7.41
C ARG A 71 24.60 -19.52 7.59
N LEU A 72 24.12 -18.73 6.63
CA LEU A 72 24.15 -17.26 6.72
C LEU A 72 23.27 -16.70 7.84
N VAL A 73 22.27 -17.45 8.33
CA VAL A 73 21.43 -16.99 9.45
C VAL A 73 21.97 -17.36 10.82
N VAL A 74 23.12 -18.04 10.87
CA VAL A 74 23.79 -18.52 12.08
C VAL A 74 24.93 -17.58 12.44
N SER A 75 25.06 -17.20 13.72
CA SER A 75 26.15 -16.34 14.17
C SER A 75 27.53 -16.99 14.07
N ASP A 76 27.61 -18.31 14.32
CA ASP A 76 28.85 -19.11 14.24
C ASP A 76 28.58 -20.44 13.53
N PRO A 77 28.64 -20.47 12.18
CA PRO A 77 28.26 -21.65 11.40
C PRO A 77 29.22 -22.83 11.57
N VAL A 78 30.44 -22.62 12.07
CA VAL A 78 31.45 -23.67 12.27
C VAL A 78 31.09 -24.56 13.46
N LYS A 79 30.33 -24.05 14.43
CA LYS A 79 29.94 -24.78 15.65
C LYS A 79 28.61 -25.52 15.52
N ILE A 80 27.89 -25.40 14.41
CA ILE A 80 26.61 -26.05 14.25
C ILE A 80 26.77 -27.48 13.76
N ASP A 81 26.13 -28.41 14.47
CA ASP A 81 25.91 -29.77 14.05
C ASP A 81 24.42 -30.02 13.71
N ASN A 82 24.11 -31.22 13.20
CA ASN A 82 22.75 -31.60 12.84
C ASN A 82 21.78 -31.65 14.04
N ALA A 83 22.29 -31.83 15.27
CA ALA A 83 21.46 -31.87 16.46
C ALA A 83 21.01 -30.46 16.84
N ALA A 84 21.93 -29.49 16.81
CA ALA A 84 21.66 -28.07 17.03
C ALA A 84 20.66 -27.50 16.01
N ILE A 85 20.76 -27.89 14.74
CA ILE A 85 19.79 -27.48 13.71
C ILE A 85 18.39 -28.00 14.05
N LYS A 86 18.28 -29.28 14.45
CA LYS A 86 17.00 -29.91 14.79
C LYS A 86 16.36 -29.34 16.06
N SER A 87 17.16 -29.03 17.07
CA SER A 87 16.68 -28.46 18.33
C SER A 87 16.43 -26.96 18.26
N GLY A 88 17.02 -26.27 17.27
CA GLY A 88 17.04 -24.81 17.22
C GLY A 88 18.00 -24.19 18.24
N ASP A 89 18.88 -24.98 18.86
CA ASP A 89 19.81 -24.53 19.90
C ASP A 89 21.06 -23.88 19.30
N PHE A 90 20.87 -22.73 18.66
CA PHE A 90 21.97 -21.92 18.15
C PHE A 90 21.61 -20.44 18.10
N LYS A 91 22.64 -19.60 18.21
CA LYS A 91 22.48 -18.16 18.09
C LYS A 91 22.33 -17.76 16.63
N THR A 92 21.19 -17.16 16.28
CA THR A 92 20.99 -16.57 14.96
C THR A 92 21.65 -15.20 14.84
N ILE A 93 21.93 -14.76 13.63
CA ILE A 93 22.47 -13.42 13.36
C ILE A 93 21.49 -12.33 13.80
N THR A 94 21.97 -11.11 14.03
CA THR A 94 21.08 -9.98 14.35
C THR A 94 20.45 -9.38 13.08
N PHE A 95 19.47 -8.48 13.26
CA PHE A 95 18.96 -7.62 12.19
C PHE A 95 20.08 -6.85 11.45
N ASP A 96 21.06 -6.34 12.20
CA ASP A 96 22.16 -5.56 11.63
C ASP A 96 23.08 -6.38 10.75
N ASP A 97 23.37 -7.59 11.22
CA ASP A 97 24.17 -8.56 10.49
C ASP A 97 23.42 -9.00 9.23
N SER A 98 22.10 -9.21 9.33
CA SER A 98 21.25 -9.55 8.19
C SER A 98 21.32 -8.46 7.12
N ARG A 99 21.17 -7.19 7.52
CA ARG A 99 21.30 -6.04 6.61
C ARG A 99 22.69 -5.95 5.97
N LYS A 100 23.76 -6.15 6.75
CA LYS A 100 25.14 -6.12 6.23
C LYS A 100 25.37 -7.23 5.22
N LEU A 101 24.82 -8.42 5.44
CA LEU A 101 24.93 -9.55 4.51
C LEU A 101 24.09 -9.32 3.25
N LEU A 102 22.85 -8.86 3.37
CA LEU A 102 21.97 -8.55 2.23
C LEU A 102 22.54 -7.45 1.33
N LYS A 103 23.34 -6.53 1.86
CA LYS A 103 24.03 -5.50 1.05
C LYS A 103 25.15 -6.08 0.19
N LYS A 104 25.75 -7.21 0.57
CA LYS A 104 26.86 -7.83 -0.17
C LYS A 104 26.35 -8.59 -1.40
N ALA A 105 27.25 -8.86 -2.34
CA ALA A 105 27.00 -9.84 -3.39
C ALA A 105 26.72 -11.23 -2.77
N PRO A 106 25.84 -12.06 -3.37
CA PRO A 106 25.13 -11.83 -4.64
C PRO A 106 23.82 -11.04 -4.51
N PHE A 107 23.38 -10.70 -3.29
CA PHE A 107 22.07 -10.10 -3.05
C PHE A 107 21.97 -8.66 -3.54
N SER A 108 22.98 -7.83 -3.24
CA SER A 108 23.02 -6.40 -3.59
C SER A 108 21.77 -5.60 -3.14
N ILE A 109 21.14 -6.02 -2.04
CA ILE A 109 19.94 -5.39 -1.48
C ILE A 109 20.38 -4.33 -0.46
N ASP A 110 20.41 -3.07 -0.88
CA ASP A 110 20.78 -1.97 0.00
C ASP A 110 19.56 -1.36 0.71
N LEU A 111 19.27 -1.88 1.91
CA LEU A 111 18.21 -1.33 2.77
C LEU A 111 18.50 0.10 3.26
N SER A 112 19.73 0.63 3.09
CA SER A 112 20.04 2.02 3.44
C SER A 112 19.48 3.02 2.43
N GLN A 113 19.28 2.61 1.17
CA GLN A 113 18.60 3.45 0.16
C GLN A 113 17.14 3.71 0.54
N LEU A 114 16.55 2.83 1.34
CA LEU A 114 15.20 3.01 1.86
C LEU A 114 15.13 4.20 2.83
N LYS A 115 16.29 4.74 3.31
CA LYS A 115 16.48 5.97 4.13
C LYS A 115 15.32 6.27 5.10
N ALA A 116 14.69 5.23 5.60
CA ALA A 116 13.51 5.38 6.40
C ALA A 116 14.01 5.49 7.82
N LYS A 117 14.15 6.72 8.31
CA LYS A 117 14.16 7.01 9.76
C LYS A 117 13.17 6.09 10.51
N PRO A 118 11.95 5.81 9.99
CA PRO A 118 11.04 4.80 10.56
C PRO A 118 11.60 3.38 10.75
N LEU A 119 12.44 2.86 9.85
CA LEU A 119 13.03 1.52 9.98
C LEU A 119 14.03 1.46 11.14
N TYR A 120 14.83 2.51 11.31
CA TYR A 120 15.71 2.65 12.45
C TYR A 120 14.94 2.87 13.76
N GLU A 121 13.87 3.67 13.73
CA GLU A 121 12.97 3.86 14.88
C GLU A 121 12.31 2.53 15.29
N LEU A 122 11.74 1.78 14.34
CA LEU A 122 11.22 0.43 14.55
C LEU A 122 12.25 -0.42 15.30
N ARG A 123 13.47 -0.51 14.80
CA ARG A 123 14.49 -1.34 15.41
C ARG A 123 14.92 -0.84 16.81
N ASN A 124 15.25 0.44 16.94
CA ASN A 124 15.77 1.00 18.19
C ASN A 124 14.74 0.91 19.32
N ASN A 125 13.46 0.96 18.97
CA ASN A 125 12.38 0.82 19.93
C ASN A 125 12.21 -0.62 20.44
N ARG A 126 12.74 -1.66 19.77
CA ARG A 126 12.68 -3.05 20.26
C ARG A 126 13.36 -3.22 21.62
N HIS A 127 14.63 -2.81 21.70
CA HIS A 127 15.40 -2.95 22.94
C HIS A 127 14.78 -2.12 24.07
N LYS A 128 14.32 -0.91 23.74
CA LYS A 128 13.60 -0.06 24.69
C LYS A 128 12.29 -0.69 25.15
N HIS A 129 11.51 -1.26 24.23
CA HIS A 129 10.24 -1.90 24.53
C HIS A 129 10.41 -3.12 25.45
N THR A 130 11.39 -3.98 25.17
CA THR A 130 11.58 -5.23 25.91
C THR A 130 12.24 -5.02 27.27
N HIS A 131 13.15 -4.05 27.40
CA HIS A 131 14.01 -3.93 28.58
C HIS A 131 13.91 -2.59 29.32
N TYR A 132 13.29 -1.55 28.74
CA TYR A 132 13.29 -0.20 29.29
C TYR A 132 11.92 0.48 29.18
N HIS A 133 11.87 1.75 29.58
CA HIS A 133 10.71 2.58 29.32
C HIS A 133 10.68 3.03 27.85
N LEU A 134 9.56 2.78 27.18
CA LEU A 134 9.30 3.24 25.82
C LEU A 134 8.20 4.31 25.84
N GLU A 135 8.62 5.56 25.63
CA GLU A 135 7.76 6.72 25.42
C GLU A 135 7.32 6.75 23.95
N LEU A 136 6.23 6.05 23.65
CA LEU A 136 5.50 6.16 22.39
C LEU A 136 4.03 6.36 22.71
N ASP A 137 3.41 7.32 22.05
CA ASP A 137 1.96 7.46 22.03
C ASP A 137 1.33 6.46 21.04
N GLU A 138 0.00 6.37 21.10
CA GLU A 138 -0.80 5.47 20.26
C GLU A 138 -0.56 5.73 18.76
N GLN A 139 -0.60 6.99 18.35
CA GLN A 139 -0.44 7.42 16.97
C GLN A 139 0.92 7.01 16.41
N LYS A 140 2.00 7.24 17.16
CA LYS A 140 3.34 6.91 16.72
C LYS A 140 3.56 5.40 16.65
N CYS A 141 2.98 4.64 17.57
CA CYS A 141 2.98 3.18 17.49
C CYS A 141 2.28 2.70 16.21
N LEU A 142 1.09 3.22 15.92
CA LEU A 142 0.33 2.89 14.69
C LEU A 142 1.13 3.23 13.44
N GLU A 143 1.76 4.40 13.36
CA GLU A 143 2.60 4.79 12.22
C GLU A 143 3.78 3.83 12.00
N LEU A 144 4.44 3.39 13.08
CA LEU A 144 5.57 2.44 12.99
C LEU A 144 5.10 1.04 12.59
N ILE A 145 3.96 0.58 13.12
CA ILE A 145 3.35 -0.70 12.75
C ILE A 145 2.97 -0.66 11.26
N ALA A 146 2.23 0.36 10.84
CA ALA A 146 1.81 0.54 9.46
C ALA A 146 3.00 0.59 8.48
N PHE A 147 4.05 1.34 8.84
CA PHE A 147 5.29 1.36 8.06
C PHE A 147 5.96 -0.02 8.01
N GLY A 148 6.02 -0.74 9.12
CA GLY A 148 6.63 -2.05 9.16
C GLY A 148 5.87 -3.09 8.33
N ILE A 149 4.52 -3.06 8.35
CA ILE A 149 3.69 -3.89 7.47
C ILE A 149 3.97 -3.56 6.01
N ASP A 150 3.86 -2.28 5.60
CA ASP A 150 4.14 -1.86 4.22
C ASP A 150 5.54 -2.29 3.77
N PHE A 151 6.56 -2.10 4.61
CA PHE A 151 7.92 -2.57 4.33
C PHE A 151 7.97 -4.09 4.12
N CYS A 152 7.34 -4.88 5.00
CA CYS A 152 7.33 -6.33 4.88
C CYS A 152 6.66 -6.79 3.59
N LEU A 153 5.54 -6.18 3.21
CA LEU A 153 4.83 -6.47 1.97
C LEU A 153 5.68 -6.15 0.73
N GLU A 154 6.31 -4.97 0.72
CA GLU A 154 7.20 -4.56 -0.38
C GLU A 154 8.43 -5.44 -0.48
N PHE A 155 9.06 -5.76 0.65
CA PHE A 155 10.22 -6.64 0.68
C PHE A 155 9.84 -8.05 0.22
N TYR A 156 8.71 -8.59 0.68
CA TYR A 156 8.22 -9.89 0.23
C TYR A 156 7.96 -9.88 -1.27
N ALA A 157 7.18 -8.92 -1.79
CA ALA A 157 6.85 -8.86 -3.20
C ALA A 157 8.09 -8.76 -4.09
N ASP A 158 9.08 -7.94 -3.71
CA ASP A 158 10.26 -7.71 -4.53
C ASP A 158 11.37 -8.76 -4.36
N GLN A 159 11.57 -9.28 -3.15
CA GLN A 159 12.73 -10.11 -2.80
C GLN A 159 12.40 -11.58 -2.55
N VAL A 160 11.13 -11.91 -2.30
CA VAL A 160 10.67 -13.27 -1.98
C VAL A 160 9.78 -13.79 -3.10
N TYR A 161 8.58 -13.24 -3.27
CA TYR A 161 7.55 -13.77 -4.17
C TYR A 161 7.99 -13.85 -5.64
N LYS A 162 8.71 -12.83 -6.15
CA LYS A 162 9.25 -12.86 -7.53
C LYS A 162 10.29 -13.96 -7.77
N GLN A 163 10.95 -14.44 -6.71
CA GLN A 163 12.05 -15.41 -6.78
C GLN A 163 11.65 -16.80 -6.29
N PHE A 164 10.55 -16.90 -5.55
CA PHE A 164 10.04 -18.10 -4.93
C PHE A 164 8.63 -18.37 -5.45
N TYR A 165 8.45 -19.52 -6.12
CA TYR A 165 7.13 -19.90 -6.60
C TYR A 165 6.27 -20.32 -5.41
N GLU A 166 5.27 -19.51 -5.10
CA GLU A 166 4.15 -19.88 -4.24
C GLU A 166 2.89 -19.94 -5.09
N GLU A 167 2.08 -20.97 -4.87
CA GLU A 167 0.79 -21.11 -5.56
C GLU A 167 -0.13 -19.91 -5.24
N PHE A 168 -0.04 -19.38 -4.02
CA PHE A 168 -0.83 -18.25 -3.55
C PHE A 168 0.08 -17.20 -2.90
N ASP A 169 -0.15 -15.93 -3.25
CA ASP A 169 0.43 -14.81 -2.51
C ASP A 169 -0.18 -14.80 -1.10
N ARG A 170 0.61 -15.24 -0.12
CA ARG A 170 0.20 -15.33 1.28
C ARG A 170 -0.16 -13.99 1.88
N PHE A 171 0.32 -12.86 1.34
CA PHE A 171 0.00 -11.53 1.88
C PHE A 171 -1.11 -10.80 1.11
N LYS A 172 -1.69 -11.41 0.07
CA LYS A 172 -2.70 -10.79 -0.80
C LYS A 172 -3.88 -10.16 -0.05
N LYS A 173 -4.24 -10.71 1.11
CA LYS A 173 -5.40 -10.25 1.91
C LYS A 173 -5.10 -9.09 2.85
N ILE A 174 -3.83 -8.81 3.16
CA ILE A 174 -3.46 -7.80 4.16
C ILE A 174 -3.93 -6.40 3.78
N ASP A 175 -3.77 -6.00 2.51
CA ASP A 175 -4.24 -4.70 2.01
C ASP A 175 -5.77 -4.56 2.15
N LEU A 176 -6.53 -5.65 1.97
CA LEU A 176 -7.98 -5.64 2.18
C LEU A 176 -8.35 -5.54 3.66
N MET A 177 -7.63 -6.23 4.54
CA MET A 177 -7.86 -6.20 5.99
C MET A 177 -7.58 -4.83 6.59
N LEU A 178 -6.63 -4.09 6.04
CA LEU A 178 -6.15 -2.81 6.54
C LEU A 178 -6.67 -1.59 5.77
N ARG A 179 -7.60 -1.77 4.82
CA ARG A 179 -8.12 -0.66 3.98
C ARG A 179 -8.81 0.46 4.78
N ASP A 180 -9.28 0.17 5.99
CA ASP A 180 -9.98 1.13 6.84
C ASP A 180 -9.04 1.72 7.93
N ILE A 181 -7.73 1.45 7.83
CA ILE A 181 -6.72 1.94 8.78
C ILE A 181 -5.96 3.11 8.13
N ASP A 182 -6.39 4.34 8.42
CA ASP A 182 -5.91 5.57 7.76
C ASP A 182 -4.38 5.72 7.73
N CYS A 183 -3.70 5.40 8.83
CA CYS A 183 -2.25 5.52 8.89
C CYS A 183 -1.56 4.53 7.95
N TYR A 184 -2.12 3.32 7.81
CA TYR A 184 -1.64 2.30 6.88
C TYR A 184 -1.89 2.70 5.45
N THR A 185 -3.12 3.07 5.09
CA THR A 185 -3.47 3.44 3.71
C THR A 185 -2.66 4.65 3.24
N ALA A 186 -2.46 5.65 4.10
CA ALA A 186 -1.62 6.81 3.79
C ALA A 186 -0.17 6.43 3.50
N ILE A 187 0.42 5.51 4.29
CA ILE A 187 1.77 5.00 4.06
C ILE A 187 1.83 4.19 2.75
N ARG A 188 0.88 3.25 2.57
CA ARG A 188 0.80 2.36 1.42
C ARG A 188 0.70 3.12 0.09
N ILE A 189 -0.20 4.10 0.03
CA ILE A 189 -0.37 4.97 -1.15
C ILE A 189 0.89 5.79 -1.41
N LYS A 190 1.54 6.32 -0.35
CA LYS A 190 2.79 7.08 -0.48
C LYS A 190 3.92 6.22 -1.03
N THR A 191 4.02 4.97 -0.59
CA THR A 191 4.99 4.00 -1.09
C THR A 191 4.72 3.68 -2.57
N ALA A 192 3.47 3.40 -2.95
CA ALA A 192 3.08 3.17 -4.33
C ALA A 192 3.40 4.37 -5.25
N LYS A 193 3.05 5.59 -4.83
CA LYS A 193 3.35 6.84 -5.58
C LYS A 193 4.85 7.03 -5.83
N LYS A 194 5.72 6.65 -4.88
CA LYS A 194 7.17 6.73 -5.07
C LYS A 194 7.69 5.76 -6.14
N LYS A 195 7.09 4.57 -6.24
CA LYS A 195 7.44 3.58 -7.26
C LYS A 195 6.96 3.98 -8.66
N GLN A 196 5.90 4.78 -8.73
CA GLN A 196 5.27 5.19 -9.98
C GLN A 196 5.10 6.72 -10.05
N PRO A 197 6.21 7.49 -10.07
CA PRO A 197 6.17 8.95 -9.95
C PRO A 197 5.59 9.66 -11.18
N TYR A 198 5.49 8.98 -12.31
CA TYR A 198 5.03 9.54 -13.57
C TYR A 198 3.51 9.43 -13.76
N PHE A 199 2.84 8.65 -12.93
CA PHE A 199 1.40 8.51 -13.01
C PHE A 199 0.70 9.76 -12.48
N GLN A 200 -0.20 10.28 -13.31
CA GLN A 200 -0.99 11.47 -12.99
C GLN A 200 -2.34 11.04 -12.43
N ALA A 201 -2.84 11.78 -11.44
CA ALA A 201 -4.22 11.60 -11.01
C ALA A 201 -5.17 12.25 -12.04
N PRO A 202 -6.36 11.68 -12.26
CA PRO A 202 -7.44 12.40 -12.96
C PRO A 202 -7.74 13.74 -12.25
N LEU A 203 -8.23 14.73 -13.00
CA LEU A 203 -8.48 16.08 -12.48
C LEU A 203 -9.89 16.28 -11.92
N THR A 204 -10.81 15.35 -12.17
CA THR A 204 -12.21 15.44 -11.77
C THR A 204 -12.53 14.58 -10.55
N SER A 205 -13.66 14.86 -9.90
CA SER A 205 -14.15 14.09 -8.74
C SER A 205 -14.69 12.69 -9.06
N TYR A 206 -14.92 12.34 -10.33
CA TYR A 206 -15.34 10.98 -10.71
C TYR A 206 -14.33 9.90 -10.30
N PHE A 207 -13.09 10.31 -10.04
CA PHE A 207 -12.00 9.46 -9.58
C PHE A 207 -11.42 10.01 -8.26
N ASP A 208 -12.25 10.55 -7.35
CA ASP A 208 -11.75 10.93 -6.03
C ASP A 208 -11.41 9.69 -5.18
N CYS A 209 -12.12 8.57 -5.39
CA CYS A 209 -11.90 7.30 -4.71
C CYS A 209 -11.96 6.13 -5.70
N CYS A 210 -11.22 5.06 -5.39
CA CYS A 210 -11.34 3.79 -6.11
C CYS A 210 -12.67 3.11 -5.75
N PRO A 211 -13.48 2.64 -6.72
CA PRO A 211 -14.75 1.98 -6.43
C PRO A 211 -14.58 0.61 -5.73
N ASN A 212 -13.42 -0.04 -5.88
CA ASN A 212 -13.17 -1.37 -5.31
C ASN A 212 -12.65 -1.34 -3.87
N CYS A 213 -11.88 -0.31 -3.49
CA CYS A 213 -11.26 -0.23 -2.15
C CYS A 213 -11.50 1.09 -1.41
N GLU A 214 -12.27 2.00 -2.01
CA GLU A 214 -12.67 3.31 -1.46
C GLU A 214 -11.51 4.26 -1.12
N GLN A 215 -10.29 3.92 -1.53
CA GLN A 215 -9.11 4.75 -1.28
C GLN A 215 -8.94 5.82 -2.36
N SER A 216 -8.56 7.03 -1.94
CA SER A 216 -8.20 8.15 -2.82
C SER A 216 -6.83 7.96 -3.47
N ALA A 217 -6.73 6.94 -4.30
CA ALA A 217 -5.52 6.48 -4.96
C ALA A 217 -5.63 6.18 -6.48
N PRO A 218 -6.65 6.60 -7.24
CA PRO A 218 -6.66 6.34 -8.69
C PRO A 218 -5.63 7.20 -9.43
N VAL A 219 -5.02 6.61 -10.46
CA VAL A 219 -4.09 7.27 -11.37
C VAL A 219 -4.26 6.76 -12.79
N ILE A 220 -3.91 7.58 -13.77
CA ILE A 220 -3.90 7.23 -15.19
C ILE A 220 -2.78 6.22 -15.42
N ASN A 221 -3.13 5.02 -15.86
CA ASN A 221 -2.18 3.94 -16.16
C ASN A 221 -1.88 3.87 -17.66
N SER A 222 -2.91 4.04 -18.48
CA SER A 222 -2.83 4.10 -19.94
C SER A 222 -3.82 5.14 -20.50
N PRO A 223 -3.81 5.44 -21.80
CA PRO A 223 -4.78 6.37 -22.39
C PRO A 223 -6.26 6.01 -22.13
N ASP A 224 -6.54 4.73 -21.91
CA ASP A 224 -7.92 4.22 -21.78
C ASP A 224 -8.22 3.69 -20.38
N THR A 225 -7.22 3.63 -19.47
CA THR A 225 -7.39 3.00 -18.15
C THR A 225 -6.91 3.86 -16.99
N VAL A 226 -7.69 3.79 -15.91
CA VAL A 226 -7.32 4.29 -14.57
C VAL A 226 -7.06 3.09 -13.67
N MET A 227 -5.94 3.14 -12.94
CA MET A 227 -5.56 2.11 -11.97
C MET A 227 -5.58 2.69 -10.55
N CYS A 228 -6.09 1.94 -9.58
CA CYS A 228 -5.91 2.26 -8.18
C CYS A 228 -4.49 1.90 -7.70
N LEU A 229 -3.73 2.88 -7.20
CA LEU A 229 -2.40 2.63 -6.63
C LEU A 229 -2.43 1.75 -5.37
N TYR A 230 -3.56 1.65 -4.67
CA TYR A 230 -3.73 0.84 -3.47
C TYR A 230 -4.05 -0.63 -3.83
N CYS A 231 -5.27 -0.92 -4.30
CA CYS A 231 -5.71 -2.30 -4.56
C CYS A 231 -5.38 -2.84 -5.95
N LYS A 232 -4.76 -2.01 -6.82
CA LYS A 232 -4.38 -2.37 -8.20
C LYS A 232 -5.55 -2.76 -9.12
N SER A 233 -6.78 -2.43 -8.76
CA SER A 233 -7.90 -2.55 -9.70
C SER A 233 -7.72 -1.57 -10.85
N GLU A 234 -8.12 -1.97 -12.04
CA GLU A 234 -8.11 -1.15 -13.24
C GLU A 234 -9.53 -1.00 -13.77
N ASP A 235 -9.90 0.22 -14.12
CA ASP A 235 -11.18 0.57 -14.72
C ASP A 235 -10.93 1.23 -16.09
N GLN A 236 -11.80 0.93 -17.05
CA GLN A 236 -11.77 1.61 -18.35
C GLN A 236 -12.41 2.99 -18.20
N ILE A 237 -11.73 4.02 -18.70
CA ILE A 237 -12.18 5.42 -18.63
C ILE A 237 -13.54 5.59 -19.33
N TYR A 238 -13.74 4.89 -20.45
CA TYR A 238 -14.98 5.01 -21.21
C TYR A 238 -16.20 4.48 -20.43
N TYR A 239 -16.07 3.42 -19.61
CA TYR A 239 -17.18 2.93 -18.79
C TYR A 239 -17.62 3.98 -17.76
N VAL A 240 -16.69 4.75 -17.22
CA VAL A 240 -17.02 5.86 -16.31
C VAL A 240 -17.73 6.97 -17.08
N ALA A 241 -17.26 7.31 -18.28
CA ALA A 241 -17.90 8.31 -19.14
C ALA A 241 -19.31 7.88 -19.60
N GLU A 242 -19.49 6.61 -19.93
CA GLU A 242 -20.76 5.99 -20.29
C GLU A 242 -21.73 6.05 -19.11
N ASN A 243 -21.33 5.62 -17.91
CA ASN A 243 -22.18 5.71 -16.71
C ASN A 243 -22.63 7.14 -16.38
N VAL A 244 -21.81 8.15 -16.68
CA VAL A 244 -22.21 9.56 -16.55
C VAL A 244 -23.32 9.92 -17.55
N GLY A 245 -23.30 9.34 -18.76
CA GLY A 245 -24.28 9.54 -19.82
C GLY A 245 -25.56 8.68 -19.72
N SER A 246 -25.44 7.41 -19.32
CA SER A 246 -26.56 6.45 -19.28
C SER A 246 -27.64 6.83 -18.27
N GLY A 247 -27.32 7.68 -17.28
CA GLY A 247 -28.33 8.26 -16.39
C GLY A 247 -29.40 9.10 -17.11
N LEU A 248 -29.18 9.44 -18.39
CA LEU A 248 -30.04 10.30 -19.19
C LEU A 248 -30.79 9.57 -20.31
N ASN A 249 -30.33 8.40 -20.80
CA ASN A 249 -31.06 7.57 -21.79
C ASN A 249 -30.43 6.19 -22.03
N GLU A 250 -31.23 5.18 -22.38
CA GLU A 250 -30.78 3.80 -22.75
C GLU A 250 -30.01 3.73 -24.08
N SER A 251 -29.95 4.82 -24.84
CA SER A 251 -29.28 4.92 -26.16
C SER A 251 -27.98 5.74 -26.13
N ALA A 252 -27.54 6.16 -24.95
CA ALA A 252 -26.39 7.05 -24.75
C ALA A 252 -25.04 6.31 -24.60
N ASP A 253 -24.87 5.16 -25.26
CA ASP A 253 -23.61 4.39 -25.30
C ASP A 253 -22.49 5.11 -26.10
N GLN A 254 -22.72 6.36 -26.49
CA GLN A 254 -21.75 7.15 -27.25
C GLN A 254 -20.85 7.88 -26.28
N THR A 255 -19.63 7.37 -26.09
CA THR A 255 -18.52 8.14 -25.53
C THR A 255 -17.74 8.82 -26.66
N GLN A 256 -17.26 10.05 -26.43
CA GLN A 256 -16.43 10.77 -27.40
C GLN A 256 -15.00 10.99 -26.88
N GLN A 257 -14.08 11.19 -27.82
CA GLN A 257 -12.72 11.61 -27.49
C GLN A 257 -12.73 13.07 -27.01
N CYS A 258 -12.12 13.33 -25.86
CA CYS A 258 -11.96 14.68 -25.33
C CYS A 258 -10.93 15.46 -26.16
N PRO A 259 -11.24 16.67 -26.66
CA PRO A 259 -10.30 17.43 -27.46
C PRO A 259 -9.10 17.99 -26.67
N GLU A 260 -9.22 18.13 -25.34
CA GLU A 260 -8.12 18.61 -24.48
C GLU A 260 -7.14 17.49 -24.10
N CYS A 261 -7.65 16.38 -23.55
CA CYS A 261 -6.80 15.30 -23.04
C CYS A 261 -6.65 14.11 -23.99
N LEU A 262 -7.38 14.11 -25.12
CA LEU A 262 -7.35 13.09 -26.17
C LEU A 262 -7.77 11.67 -25.73
N TYR A 263 -8.41 11.53 -24.56
CA TYR A 263 -8.93 10.26 -24.06
C TYR A 263 -10.39 10.06 -24.47
N GLN A 264 -10.82 8.81 -24.67
CA GLN A 264 -12.23 8.47 -24.86
C GLN A 264 -12.98 8.57 -23.53
N SER A 265 -13.27 9.81 -23.14
CA SER A 265 -13.65 10.17 -21.78
C SER A 265 -14.78 11.19 -21.70
N MET A 266 -15.37 11.58 -22.83
CA MET A 266 -16.51 12.50 -22.84
C MET A 266 -17.79 11.71 -22.60
N GLY A 267 -18.54 12.07 -21.55
CA GLY A 267 -19.89 11.59 -21.28
C GLY A 267 -20.91 12.72 -21.48
N VAL A 268 -22.10 12.38 -21.95
CA VAL A 268 -23.22 13.32 -22.09
C VAL A 268 -23.72 13.71 -20.69
N ILE A 269 -23.93 14.99 -20.43
CA ILE A 269 -24.44 15.49 -19.13
C ILE A 269 -25.79 16.21 -19.24
N ASN A 270 -26.22 16.55 -20.46
CA ASN A 270 -27.55 17.13 -20.68
C ASN A 270 -27.99 16.91 -22.15
N LEU A 271 -29.14 16.26 -22.33
CA LEU A 271 -29.79 16.01 -23.62
C LEU A 271 -30.86 17.06 -24.00
N GLU A 272 -31.33 17.86 -23.04
CA GLU A 272 -32.39 18.85 -23.25
C GLU A 272 -31.90 20.06 -24.06
N HIS A 273 -30.58 20.22 -24.20
CA HIS A 273 -29.98 21.28 -25.01
C HIS A 273 -29.54 20.74 -26.37
N THR A 274 -29.86 21.48 -27.42
CA THR A 274 -29.29 21.30 -28.75
C THR A 274 -28.32 22.46 -29.03
N PRO A 275 -27.02 22.20 -29.24
CA PRO A 275 -26.34 20.89 -29.20
C PRO A 275 -26.17 20.33 -27.76
N GLU A 276 -26.05 19.00 -27.66
CA GLU A 276 -25.88 18.25 -26.41
C GLU A 276 -24.69 18.76 -25.60
N SER A 277 -24.80 18.77 -24.27
CA SER A 277 -23.69 19.13 -23.38
C SER A 277 -22.89 17.89 -22.99
N TRP A 278 -21.56 17.98 -23.09
CA TRP A 278 -20.66 16.88 -22.72
C TRP A 278 -19.64 17.33 -21.68
N GLN A 279 -19.19 16.39 -20.85
CA GLN A 279 -18.13 16.59 -19.88
C GLN A 279 -17.09 15.48 -19.99
N CYS A 280 -15.81 15.86 -19.98
CA CYS A 280 -14.69 14.94 -19.84
C CYS A 280 -14.56 14.48 -18.38
N VAL A 281 -14.69 13.18 -18.13
CA VAL A 281 -14.51 12.58 -16.79
C VAL A 281 -13.04 12.53 -16.35
N MET A 282 -12.08 12.93 -17.19
CA MET A 282 -10.64 12.90 -16.85
C MET A 282 -10.07 14.27 -16.54
N CYS A 283 -10.30 15.26 -17.41
CA CYS A 283 -9.74 16.60 -17.27
C CYS A 283 -10.77 17.67 -16.88
N GLY A 284 -12.07 17.35 -16.90
CA GLY A 284 -13.14 18.31 -16.60
C GLY A 284 -13.42 19.31 -17.71
N TYR A 285 -12.93 19.07 -18.93
CA TYR A 285 -13.33 19.84 -20.12
C TYR A 285 -14.82 19.67 -20.44
N TYR A 286 -15.45 20.70 -20.99
CA TYR A 286 -16.86 20.67 -21.37
C TYR A 286 -17.07 21.16 -22.80
N THR A 287 -18.05 20.60 -23.49
CA THR A 287 -18.63 21.18 -24.72
C THR A 287 -20.06 21.61 -24.46
N ASN A 288 -20.49 22.68 -25.15
CA ASN A 288 -21.86 23.19 -25.11
C ASN A 288 -22.38 23.43 -23.68
N VAL A 289 -21.58 24.14 -22.86
CA VAL A 289 -21.85 24.40 -21.43
C VAL A 289 -23.27 24.94 -21.23
N PRO A 290 -24.10 24.31 -20.37
CA PRO A 290 -25.44 24.83 -20.08
C PRO A 290 -25.37 26.23 -19.48
N GLN A 291 -26.21 27.16 -19.94
CA GLN A 291 -26.18 28.55 -19.46
C GLN A 291 -26.46 28.69 -17.94
N ASN A 292 -27.06 27.66 -17.32
CA ASN A 292 -27.38 27.61 -15.89
C ASN A 292 -26.39 26.78 -15.03
N PHE A 293 -25.23 26.40 -15.55
CA PHE A 293 -24.32 25.44 -14.89
C PHE A 293 -23.71 25.91 -13.55
N ASN A 294 -23.76 27.21 -13.24
CA ASN A 294 -23.24 27.76 -11.99
C ASN A 294 -23.98 27.25 -10.74
N TYR A 295 -25.21 26.71 -10.86
CA TYR A 295 -25.98 26.18 -9.72
C TYR A 295 -25.61 24.73 -9.34
N ILE A 296 -25.15 23.92 -10.30
CA ILE A 296 -24.88 22.48 -10.07
C ILE A 296 -23.47 22.25 -9.49
N LEU A 297 -22.50 23.11 -9.85
CA LEU A 297 -21.13 23.03 -9.34
C LEU A 297 -20.89 23.77 -8.01
N GLY A 298 -21.95 24.21 -7.31
CA GLY A 298 -21.82 24.83 -5.98
C GLY A 298 -21.07 23.98 -4.94
N GLY A 299 -20.87 22.68 -5.20
CA GLY A 299 -20.00 21.77 -4.42
C GLY A 299 -18.64 21.44 -5.04
N LEU A 300 -18.42 21.73 -6.34
CA LEU A 300 -17.15 21.53 -7.04
C LEU A 300 -16.46 22.89 -7.19
N GLN A 301 -15.85 23.38 -6.10
CA GLN A 301 -15.09 24.62 -6.12
C GLN A 301 -14.10 24.62 -7.29
N LYS A 302 -14.22 25.64 -8.15
CA LYS A 302 -13.28 26.03 -9.21
C LYS A 302 -11.83 25.92 -8.70
N ARG A 303 -11.16 24.79 -8.96
CA ARG A 303 -9.70 24.74 -8.96
C ARG A 303 -9.27 25.56 -10.18
N ASN A 304 -8.90 26.81 -9.95
CA ASN A 304 -8.53 27.80 -10.96
C ASN A 304 -7.73 27.20 -12.11
N ILE A 305 -8.39 27.07 -13.26
CA ILE A 305 -7.78 26.87 -14.57
C ILE A 305 -7.30 28.25 -15.03
N SER A 306 -6.21 28.74 -14.44
CA SER A 306 -5.51 29.93 -14.94
C SER A 306 -4.00 29.73 -14.86
N LYS A 307 -3.43 29.29 -16.00
CA LYS A 307 -2.00 29.27 -16.39
C LYS A 307 -0.99 28.55 -15.45
N PRO A 308 0.11 27.99 -16.01
CA PRO A 308 1.05 27.17 -15.25
C PRO A 308 2.09 28.04 -14.51
N GLU A 309 1.71 28.65 -13.39
CA GLU A 309 2.69 29.20 -12.46
C GLU A 309 2.89 28.29 -11.24
N ARG A 310 4.12 27.77 -11.14
CA ARG A 310 4.78 27.14 -9.98
C ARG A 310 3.85 26.67 -8.85
N ARG A 311 3.34 25.44 -8.99
CA ARG A 311 2.58 24.74 -7.95
C ARG A 311 3.40 24.60 -6.66
N LYS A 312 3.07 25.40 -5.64
CA LYS A 312 3.45 25.14 -4.24
C LYS A 312 2.78 23.83 -3.79
N LYS A 313 3.51 23.01 -3.02
CA LYS A 313 3.05 21.75 -2.42
C LYS A 313 1.71 21.95 -1.71
N ILE A 314 0.64 21.36 -2.27
CA ILE A 314 -0.67 21.29 -1.62
C ILE A 314 -0.66 20.10 -0.66
N ARG A 315 -0.94 20.36 0.62
CA ARG A 315 -1.32 19.34 1.61
C ARG A 315 -2.79 18.99 1.37
N TRP A 316 -3.08 17.70 1.28
CA TRP A 316 -4.43 17.15 1.16
C TRP A 316 -5.13 17.21 2.54
N PRO A 317 -6.36 17.75 2.64
CA PRO A 317 -7.18 17.57 3.84
C PRO A 317 -7.83 16.19 3.78
N TYR A 318 -7.96 15.58 4.95
CA TYR A 318 -8.55 14.27 5.20
C TYR A 318 -10.01 14.21 4.72
N CYS A 319 -10.36 13.16 3.97
CA CYS A 319 -11.76 12.77 3.73
C CYS A 319 -12.34 12.15 5.00
N THR A 320 -12.70 12.95 6.00
CA THR A 320 -13.50 12.50 7.15
C THR A 320 -14.29 13.64 7.77
N GLU A 321 -15.27 14.23 7.07
CA GLU A 321 -16.30 15.04 7.73
C GLU A 321 -17.67 14.89 7.05
N LEU A 322 -18.45 13.91 7.49
CA LEU A 322 -19.91 14.00 7.60
C LEU A 322 -20.33 13.34 8.92
N VAL A 323 -20.16 14.07 10.02
CA VAL A 323 -20.90 13.80 11.26
C VAL A 323 -21.76 15.02 11.53
N ASN A 324 -23.06 14.84 11.30
CA ASN A 324 -24.12 15.79 11.58
C ASN A 324 -24.39 15.80 13.10
N PRO A 325 -24.24 16.91 13.84
CA PRO A 325 -24.55 16.93 15.26
C PRO A 325 -25.95 17.51 15.48
N GLN A 326 -26.99 16.69 15.31
CA GLN A 326 -28.30 16.96 15.91
C GLN A 326 -29.02 15.63 16.23
N THR A 327 -29.12 15.32 17.52
CA THR A 327 -30.35 14.93 18.23
C THR A 327 -30.01 14.44 19.65
N GLY A 328 -30.66 15.06 20.65
CA GLY A 328 -31.00 14.43 21.94
C GLY A 328 -30.03 14.64 23.07
#